data_AF-A0A6B1I478-F1
#
_entry.id   AF-A0A6B1I478-F1
#
_cell.length_a   1.000
_cell.length_b   1.000
_cell.length_c   1.000
_cell.angle_alpha   90.00
_cell.angle_beta   90.00
_cell.angle_gamma   90.00
#
_symmetry.space_group_name_H-M   'P 1'
#
loop_
_entity.id
_entity.type
_entity.pdbx_description
1 polymer ?
#
loop_
_entity_poly.entity_id
_entity_poly.type
_entity_poly.pdbx_seq_one_letter_code
_entity_poly.pdbx_strand_id
1 'polypeptide(L)'
;MSDRAPLVRVAADETAPLIVALFNSFVVDYAARSAVGGTDLSYFIVKQLPILHPARFQDDMGWGCTYADFIVPRVLELTYTSSELQDFAEHLGYEDQPFPWSEGRRFRLRCEIDAALFRLYGMDHDDVDYIMETFPIVKRDDERGFGEFRTKRVVLEIYDQMMGVDTTGNAYPDILTRSPEISL
;
A
#
# COMPACT_ATOMS: atom_id res chain seq x y z
N MET A 1 9.65 -29.88 10.20
CA MET A 1 9.77 -28.81 9.19
C MET A 1 9.48 -27.51 9.92
N SER A 2 10.43 -26.59 9.97
CA SER A 2 10.27 -25.34 10.71
C SER A 2 9.28 -24.45 9.97
N ASP A 3 8.09 -24.24 10.54
CA ASP A 3 6.94 -23.53 9.97
C ASP A 3 7.13 -22.00 10.01
N ARG A 4 8.29 -21.54 9.51
CA ARG A 4 8.76 -20.14 9.59
C ARG A 4 8.45 -19.30 8.35
N ALA A 5 7.84 -19.90 7.33
CA ALA A 5 7.45 -19.22 6.09
C ALA A 5 6.05 -19.70 5.68
N PRO A 6 4.99 -19.20 6.34
CA PRO A 6 3.62 -19.61 6.04
C PRO A 6 3.24 -19.19 4.62
N LEU A 7 2.73 -20.13 3.83
CA LEU A 7 2.23 -19.85 2.48
C LEU A 7 0.77 -19.38 2.57
N VAL A 8 0.52 -18.14 2.14
CA VAL A 8 -0.83 -17.58 2.06
C VAL A 8 -1.37 -17.84 0.66
N ARG A 9 -2.39 -18.69 0.56
CA ARG A 9 -3.08 -18.95 -0.69
C ARG A 9 -4.24 -17.97 -0.83
N VAL A 10 -4.27 -17.28 -1.97
CA VAL A 10 -5.36 -16.38 -2.33
C VAL A 10 -6.45 -17.20 -3.04
N ALA A 11 -7.72 -16.95 -2.71
CA ALA A 11 -8.84 -17.72 -3.27
C ALA A 11 -9.22 -17.28 -4.70
N ALA A 12 -8.94 -16.02 -5.04
CA ALA A 12 -9.14 -15.44 -6.37
C ALA A 12 -7.89 -14.64 -6.76
N ASP A 13 -7.32 -14.96 -7.92
CA ASP A 13 -6.02 -14.42 -8.34
C ASP A 13 -6.03 -12.89 -8.49
N GLU A 14 -7.18 -12.30 -8.85
CA GLU A 14 -7.44 -10.85 -8.93
C GLU A 14 -7.21 -10.10 -7.60
N THR A 15 -7.29 -10.80 -6.46
CA THR A 15 -7.09 -10.20 -5.13
C THR A 15 -5.64 -10.29 -4.65
N ALA A 16 -4.77 -10.97 -5.38
CA ALA A 16 -3.35 -11.10 -5.03
C ALA A 16 -2.63 -9.73 -4.90
N PRO A 17 -2.83 -8.73 -5.78
CA PRO A 17 -2.17 -7.43 -5.64
C PRO A 17 -2.59 -6.70 -4.35
N LEU A 18 -3.84 -6.86 -3.92
CA LEU A 18 -4.35 -6.25 -2.69
C LEU A 18 -3.68 -6.83 -1.46
N ILE A 19 -3.44 -8.14 -1.46
CA ILE A 19 -2.71 -8.82 -0.40
C ILE A 19 -1.23 -8.39 -0.39
N VAL A 20 -0.62 -8.25 -1.57
CA VAL A 20 0.74 -7.70 -1.69
C VAL A 20 0.82 -6.29 -1.11
N ALA A 21 -0.16 -5.42 -1.41
CA ALA A 21 -0.23 -4.09 -0.82
C ALA A 21 -0.34 -4.14 0.72
N LEU A 22 -1.25 -4.96 1.25
CA LEU A 22 -1.44 -5.10 2.70
C LEU A 22 -0.16 -5.54 3.41
N PHE A 23 0.50 -6.62 2.94
CA PHE A 23 1.70 -7.13 3.59
C PHE A 23 2.91 -6.19 3.53
N ASN A 24 2.92 -5.25 2.57
CA ASN A 24 3.98 -4.25 2.44
C ASN A 24 3.61 -2.89 3.05
N SER A 25 2.48 -2.80 3.75
CA SER A 25 1.97 -1.53 4.32
C SER A 25 2.43 -1.29 5.75
N PHE A 26 2.54 -0.01 6.13
CA PHE A 26 2.88 0.37 7.50
C PHE A 26 1.84 -0.06 8.53
N VAL A 27 0.55 -0.03 8.18
CA VAL A 27 -0.54 -0.42 9.08
C VAL A 27 -0.45 -1.90 9.50
N VAL A 28 -0.16 -2.79 8.55
CA VAL A 28 0.01 -4.22 8.84
C VAL A 28 1.35 -4.49 9.55
N ASP A 29 2.44 -3.81 9.16
CA ASP A 29 3.73 -3.94 9.85
C ASP A 29 3.64 -3.48 11.32
N TYR A 30 2.96 -2.36 11.58
CA TYR A 30 2.69 -1.88 12.93
C TYR A 30 1.94 -2.92 13.78
N ALA A 31 0.84 -3.46 13.24
CA ALA A 31 0.06 -4.48 13.92
C ALA A 31 0.90 -5.76 14.15
N ALA A 32 1.69 -6.17 13.15
CA ALA A 32 2.59 -7.31 13.27
C ALA A 32 3.59 -7.14 14.41
N ARG A 33 4.24 -5.97 14.53
CA ARG A 33 5.22 -5.68 15.58
C ARG A 33 4.66 -5.77 17.00
N SER A 34 3.38 -5.43 17.18
CA SER A 34 2.71 -5.58 18.47
C SER A 34 2.45 -7.05 18.85
N ALA A 35 2.35 -7.94 17.86
CA ALA A 35 2.11 -9.37 18.03
C ALA A 35 3.39 -10.23 18.00
N VAL A 36 4.46 -9.72 17.37
CA VAL A 36 5.74 -10.42 17.20
C VAL A 36 6.64 -10.20 18.43
N GLY A 37 6.80 -11.24 19.25
CA GLY A 37 7.73 -11.25 20.38
C GLY A 37 9.19 -11.65 20.03
N GLY A 38 9.53 -11.82 18.75
CA GLY A 38 10.83 -12.36 18.30
C GLY A 38 11.19 -11.94 16.86
N THR A 39 12.05 -12.69 16.17
CA THR A 39 12.46 -12.37 14.77
C THR A 39 11.72 -13.18 13.71
N ASP A 40 10.82 -14.08 14.12
CA ASP A 40 10.11 -15.01 13.23
C ASP A 40 8.61 -14.65 13.17
N LEU A 41 8.07 -14.53 11.95
CA LEU A 41 6.63 -14.40 11.71
C LEU A 41 5.99 -15.81 11.75
N SER A 42 5.78 -16.34 12.95
CA SER A 42 5.14 -17.65 13.12
C SER A 42 3.73 -17.67 12.53
N TYR A 43 3.25 -18.84 12.08
CA TYR A 43 1.91 -19.03 11.52
C TYR A 43 0.77 -18.45 12.40
N PHE A 44 0.93 -18.48 13.73
CA PHE A 44 -0.03 -17.91 14.67
C PHE A 44 -0.11 -16.38 14.60
N ILE A 45 1.01 -15.72 14.35
CA ILE A 45 1.07 -14.25 14.21
C ILE A 45 0.36 -13.85 12.91
N VAL A 46 0.60 -14.56 11.80
CA VAL A 46 -0.08 -14.27 10.52
C VAL A 46 -1.60 -14.35 10.65
N LYS A 47 -2.13 -15.29 11.45
CA LYS A 47 -3.57 -15.39 11.73
C LYS A 47 -4.14 -14.24 12.55
N GLN A 48 -3.30 -13.53 13.29
CA GLN A 48 -3.70 -12.41 14.14
C GLN A 48 -3.53 -11.06 13.46
N LEU A 49 -2.87 -11.01 12.30
CA LEU A 49 -2.74 -9.78 11.54
C LEU A 49 -4.14 -9.27 11.12
N PRO A 50 -4.38 -7.96 11.18
CA PRO A 50 -5.66 -7.37 10.82
C PRO A 50 -5.80 -7.32 9.28
N ILE A 51 -5.79 -8.48 8.61
CA ILE A 51 -5.94 -8.55 7.15
C ILE A 51 -7.41 -8.28 6.81
N LEU A 52 -7.64 -7.26 5.99
CA LEU A 52 -8.98 -6.89 5.55
C LEU A 52 -9.59 -7.96 4.64
N HIS A 53 -10.90 -8.18 4.79
CA HIS A 53 -11.64 -9.03 3.87
C HIS A 53 -11.63 -8.40 2.46
N PRO A 54 -11.44 -9.17 1.36
CA PRO A 54 -11.35 -8.63 0.01
C PRO A 54 -12.52 -7.71 -0.39
N ALA A 55 -13.73 -7.99 0.12
CA ALA A 55 -14.90 -7.15 -0.12
C ALA A 55 -14.74 -5.69 0.35
N ARG A 56 -13.88 -5.41 1.34
CA ARG A 56 -13.60 -4.03 1.81
C ARG A 56 -12.90 -3.19 0.76
N PHE A 57 -12.16 -3.81 -0.16
CA PHE A 57 -11.51 -3.09 -1.25
C PHE A 57 -12.52 -2.62 -2.32
N GLN A 58 -13.75 -3.12 -2.29
CA GLN A 58 -14.86 -2.65 -3.13
C GLN A 58 -15.60 -1.47 -2.50
N ASP A 59 -15.22 -1.05 -1.30
CA ASP A 59 -15.80 0.15 -0.68
C ASP A 59 -15.45 1.38 -1.54
N ASP A 60 -16.37 2.34 -1.58
CA ASP A 60 -16.18 3.60 -2.30
C ASP A 60 -15.03 4.40 -1.68
N MET A 61 -14.02 4.70 -2.50
CA MET A 61 -12.90 5.56 -2.10
C MET A 61 -13.22 7.04 -2.35
N GLY A 62 -14.29 7.33 -3.10
CA GLY A 62 -14.56 8.64 -3.68
C GLY A 62 -13.98 8.74 -5.09
N TRP A 63 -14.25 9.88 -5.74
CA TRP A 63 -13.79 10.17 -7.11
C TRP A 63 -14.25 9.16 -8.18
N GLY A 64 -15.32 8.40 -7.88
CA GLY A 64 -15.89 7.41 -8.79
C GLY A 64 -15.09 6.11 -8.91
N CYS A 65 -14.23 5.79 -7.92
CA CYS A 65 -13.46 4.56 -7.90
C CYS A 65 -13.54 3.85 -6.53
N THR A 66 -13.31 2.54 -6.54
CA THR A 66 -13.13 1.75 -5.31
C THR A 66 -11.68 1.80 -4.83
N TYR A 67 -11.41 1.29 -3.62
CA TYR A 67 -10.03 1.10 -3.15
C TYR A 67 -9.25 0.11 -4.02
N ALA A 68 -9.92 -0.91 -4.59
CA ALA A 68 -9.29 -1.85 -5.50
C ALA A 68 -8.81 -1.16 -6.78
N ASP A 69 -9.68 -0.35 -7.39
CA ASP A 69 -9.37 0.44 -8.59
C ASP A 69 -8.21 1.41 -8.35
N PHE A 70 -8.06 1.89 -7.11
CA PHE A 70 -6.96 2.76 -6.73
C PHE A 70 -5.64 2.00 -6.49
N ILE A 71 -5.68 0.90 -5.74
CA ILE A 71 -4.49 0.19 -5.26
C ILE A 71 -3.89 -0.73 -6.32
N VAL A 72 -4.71 -1.50 -7.02
CA VAL A 72 -4.23 -2.54 -7.97
C VAL A 72 -3.31 -1.94 -9.04
N PRO A 73 -3.65 -0.83 -9.71
CA PRO A 73 -2.76 -0.25 -10.71
C PRO A 73 -1.42 0.25 -10.17
N ARG A 74 -1.38 0.69 -8.90
CA ARG A 74 -0.15 1.14 -8.24
C ARG A 74 0.74 -0.04 -7.88
N VAL A 75 0.15 -1.15 -7.43
CA VAL A 75 0.88 -2.40 -7.17
C VAL A 75 1.42 -2.97 -8.48
N LEU A 76 0.64 -2.94 -9.56
CA LEU A 76 1.10 -3.30 -10.90
C LEU A 76 2.35 -2.53 -11.27
N GLU A 77 2.32 -1.20 -11.21
CA GLU A 77 3.46 -0.36 -11.57
C GLU A 77 4.69 -0.60 -10.66
N LEU A 78 4.47 -0.86 -9.37
CA LEU A 78 5.54 -1.21 -8.45
C LEU A 78 6.15 -2.59 -8.70
N THR A 79 5.42 -3.50 -9.34
CA THR A 79 5.82 -4.89 -9.53
C THR A 79 6.36 -5.14 -10.94
N TYR A 80 5.65 -4.71 -11.97
CA TYR A 80 5.97 -5.01 -13.37
C TYR A 80 7.11 -4.15 -13.93
N THR A 81 8.35 -4.41 -13.49
CA THR A 81 9.55 -3.66 -13.91
C THR A 81 10.46 -4.41 -14.88
N SER A 82 10.09 -5.64 -15.27
CA SER A 82 10.83 -6.50 -16.20
C SER A 82 9.86 -7.38 -16.98
N SER A 83 10.21 -7.76 -18.21
CA SER A 83 9.41 -8.67 -19.03
C SER A 83 9.21 -10.04 -18.38
N GLU A 84 10.08 -10.45 -17.44
CA GLU A 84 9.90 -11.69 -16.67
C GLU A 84 8.65 -11.68 -15.77
N LEU A 85 8.07 -10.51 -15.52
CA LEU A 85 6.86 -10.35 -14.71
C LEU A 85 5.62 -10.08 -15.58
N GLN A 86 5.70 -10.35 -16.89
CA GLN A 86 4.61 -10.13 -17.85
C GLN A 86 3.36 -10.91 -17.47
N ASP A 87 3.50 -12.18 -17.06
CA ASP A 87 2.36 -13.01 -16.64
C ASP A 87 1.56 -12.36 -15.50
N PHE A 88 2.23 -11.64 -14.58
CA PHE A 88 1.55 -10.90 -13.51
C PHE A 88 0.77 -9.69 -14.05
N ALA A 89 1.31 -8.99 -15.05
CA ALA A 89 0.67 -7.85 -15.67
C ALA A 89 -0.53 -8.25 -16.53
N GLU A 90 -0.37 -9.29 -17.35
CA GLU A 90 -1.43 -9.86 -18.19
C GLU A 90 -2.58 -10.39 -17.35
N HIS A 91 -2.28 -11.00 -16.19
CA HIS A 91 -3.31 -11.46 -15.25
C HIS A 91 -4.17 -10.31 -14.71
N LEU A 92 -3.62 -9.10 -14.65
CA LEU A 92 -4.35 -7.89 -14.29
C LEU A 92 -4.97 -7.19 -15.50
N GLY A 93 -4.81 -7.70 -16.73
CA GLY A 93 -5.33 -7.06 -17.94
C GLY A 93 -4.46 -5.91 -18.46
N TYR A 94 -3.16 -5.90 -18.13
CA TYR A 94 -2.17 -4.96 -18.66
C TYR A 94 -1.21 -5.65 -19.62
N GLU A 95 -1.22 -5.24 -20.90
CA GLU A 95 -0.48 -5.90 -21.99
C GLU A 95 0.69 -5.05 -22.53
N ASP A 96 0.95 -3.89 -21.92
CA ASP A 96 1.98 -2.94 -22.36
C ASP A 96 3.38 -3.31 -21.84
N GLN A 97 4.39 -2.49 -22.19
CA GLN A 97 5.77 -2.70 -21.75
C GLN A 97 5.94 -2.54 -20.22
N PRO A 98 6.97 -3.19 -19.62
CA PRO A 98 7.31 -3.00 -18.22
C PRO A 98 7.58 -1.55 -17.86
N PHE A 99 7.21 -1.16 -16.64
CA PHE A 99 7.42 0.19 -16.15
C PHE A 99 8.91 0.44 -15.91
N PRO A 100 9.47 1.58 -16.39
CA PRO A 100 10.85 1.92 -16.13
C PRO A 100 11.08 2.16 -14.64
N TRP A 101 12.23 1.70 -14.13
CA TRP A 101 12.59 1.91 -12.74
C TRP A 101 12.79 3.40 -12.43
N SER A 102 12.00 3.94 -11.49
CA SER A 102 12.10 5.32 -11.01
C SER A 102 11.89 5.39 -9.51
N GLU A 103 12.94 5.72 -8.75
CA GLU A 103 12.90 5.76 -7.28
C GLU A 103 11.85 6.75 -6.76
N GLY A 104 11.77 7.95 -7.36
CA GLY A 104 10.81 8.97 -6.95
C GLY A 104 9.35 8.56 -7.19
N ARG A 105 9.08 7.92 -8.34
CA ARG A 105 7.74 7.39 -8.67
C ARG A 105 7.37 6.26 -7.72
N ARG A 106 8.26 5.29 -7.51
CA ARG A 106 8.04 4.17 -6.58
C ARG A 106 7.84 4.63 -5.15
N PHE A 107 8.56 5.66 -4.71
CA PHE A 107 8.36 6.28 -3.41
C PHE A 107 6.95 6.87 -3.28
N ARG A 108 6.51 7.66 -4.26
CA ARG A 108 5.17 8.27 -4.25
C ARG A 108 4.07 7.21 -4.26
N LEU A 109 4.14 6.21 -5.14
CA LEU A 109 3.12 5.15 -5.22
C LEU A 109 2.97 4.38 -3.91
N ARG A 110 4.08 4.08 -3.22
CA ARG A 110 4.03 3.44 -1.91
C ARG A 110 3.32 4.31 -0.88
N CYS A 111 3.67 5.61 -0.81
CA CYS A 111 3.00 6.55 0.10
C CYS A 111 1.49 6.67 -0.20
N GLU A 112 1.10 6.66 -1.48
CA GLU A 112 -0.31 6.68 -1.87
C GLU A 112 -1.06 5.41 -1.44
N ILE A 113 -0.44 4.24 -1.57
CA ILE A 113 -1.01 2.96 -1.10
C ILE A 113 -1.13 2.97 0.43
N ASP A 114 -0.09 3.40 1.16
CA ASP A 114 -0.11 3.44 2.63
C ASP A 114 -1.22 4.38 3.14
N ALA A 115 -1.34 5.59 2.58
CA ALA A 115 -2.40 6.53 2.94
C ALA A 115 -3.80 5.97 2.64
N ALA A 116 -3.99 5.33 1.47
CA ALA A 116 -5.26 4.69 1.12
C ALA A 116 -5.61 3.57 2.10
N LEU A 117 -4.63 2.75 2.50
CA LEU A 117 -4.84 1.68 3.47
C LEU A 117 -5.17 2.25 4.85
N PHE A 118 -4.43 3.24 5.37
CA PHE A 118 -4.76 3.89 6.64
C PHE A 118 -6.21 4.38 6.69
N ARG A 119 -6.68 4.99 5.61
CA ARG A 119 -8.08 5.42 5.46
C ARG A 119 -9.05 4.25 5.43
N LEU A 120 -8.73 3.18 4.70
CA LEU A 120 -9.57 1.98 4.60
C LEU A 120 -9.70 1.24 5.95
N TYR A 121 -8.64 1.29 6.77
CA TYR A 121 -8.63 0.81 8.16
C TYR A 121 -9.41 1.73 9.12
N GLY A 122 -9.79 2.94 8.68
CA GLY A 122 -10.59 3.89 9.46
C GLY A 122 -9.81 4.59 10.56
N MET A 123 -8.49 4.73 10.40
CA MET A 123 -7.65 5.48 11.34
C MET A 123 -7.91 6.98 11.23
N ASP A 124 -7.66 7.75 12.28
CA ASP A 124 -7.64 9.21 12.17
C ASP A 124 -6.22 9.73 11.90
N HIS A 125 -6.09 11.04 11.67
CA HIS A 125 -4.79 11.65 11.39
C HIS A 125 -3.76 11.40 12.50
N ASP A 126 -4.19 11.50 13.77
CA ASP A 126 -3.29 11.39 14.92
C ASP A 126 -2.81 9.95 15.11
N ASP A 127 -3.68 8.96 14.84
CA ASP A 127 -3.31 7.55 14.78
C ASP A 127 -2.26 7.29 13.69
N VAL A 128 -2.45 7.85 12.48
CA VAL A 128 -1.48 7.70 11.38
C VAL A 128 -0.14 8.36 11.75
N ASP A 129 -0.18 9.58 12.29
CA ASP A 129 1.01 10.31 12.72
C ASP A 129 1.81 9.52 13.77
N TYR A 130 1.10 8.97 14.75
CA TYR A 130 1.67 8.13 15.81
C TYR A 130 2.27 6.83 15.26
N ILE A 131 1.53 6.10 14.42
CA ILE A 131 2.01 4.85 13.83
C ILE A 131 3.30 5.09 13.06
N MET A 132 3.37 6.15 12.24
CA MET A 132 4.57 6.48 11.47
C MET A 132 5.79 6.76 12.37
N GLU A 133 5.60 7.36 13.56
CA GLU A 133 6.70 7.57 14.53
C GLU A 133 7.26 6.27 15.12
N THR A 134 6.52 5.16 15.05
CA THR A 134 6.99 3.86 15.57
C THR A 134 8.02 3.16 14.68
N PHE A 135 8.41 3.77 13.55
CA PHE A 135 9.36 3.24 12.58
C PHE A 135 10.71 3.99 12.61
N PRO A 136 11.54 3.82 13.65
CA PRO A 136 12.77 4.61 13.84
C PRO A 136 13.83 4.37 12.77
N ILE A 137 13.84 3.18 12.14
CA ILE A 137 14.79 2.86 11.06
C ILE A 137 14.46 3.69 9.82
N VAL A 138 13.19 3.69 9.41
CA VAL A 138 12.72 4.48 8.25
C VAL A 138 12.97 5.96 8.51
N LYS A 139 12.62 6.44 9.71
CA LYS A 139 12.89 7.83 10.14
C LYS A 139 14.36 8.21 10.01
N ARG A 140 15.27 7.41 10.58
CA ARG A 140 16.71 7.68 10.53
C ARG A 140 17.26 7.65 9.11
N ASP A 141 16.81 6.70 8.29
CA ASP A 141 17.27 6.58 6.91
C ASP A 141 16.79 7.76 6.05
N ASP A 142 15.55 8.23 6.26
CA ASP A 142 15.02 9.44 5.63
C ASP A 142 15.74 10.70 6.10
N GLU A 143 15.93 10.88 7.42
CA GLU A 143 16.64 12.03 7.97
C GLU A 143 18.09 12.10 7.45
N ARG A 144 18.75 10.94 7.30
CA ARG A 144 20.10 10.88 6.72
C ARG A 144 20.11 11.22 5.23
N GLY A 145 19.09 10.78 4.48
CA GLY A 145 19.04 10.97 3.03
C GLY A 145 18.48 12.32 2.58
N PHE A 146 17.55 12.89 3.35
CA PHE A 146 16.72 14.02 2.95
C PHE A 146 16.66 15.14 4.00
N GLY A 147 17.20 14.94 5.20
CA GLY A 147 17.18 15.94 6.28
C GLY A 147 15.84 16.06 7.02
N GLU A 148 14.85 15.26 6.66
CA GLU A 148 13.52 15.22 7.28
C GLU A 148 12.97 13.78 7.25
N PHE A 149 11.94 13.49 8.06
CA PHE A 149 11.20 12.23 7.96
C PHE A 149 10.22 12.27 6.76
N ARG A 150 10.80 12.29 5.57
CA ARG A 150 10.11 12.52 4.29
C ARG A 150 8.94 11.57 4.05
N THR A 151 9.08 10.28 4.35
CA THR A 151 8.02 9.27 4.16
C THR A 151 6.79 9.61 4.98
N LYS A 152 6.96 9.87 6.28
CA LYS A 152 5.86 10.28 7.17
C LYS A 152 5.17 11.55 6.65
N ARG A 153 5.95 12.59 6.32
CA ARG A 153 5.42 13.85 5.81
C ARG A 153 4.54 13.64 4.57
N VAL A 154 5.02 12.85 3.60
CA VAL A 154 4.31 12.62 2.33
C VAL A 154 3.08 11.72 2.52
N VAL A 155 3.16 10.70 3.37
CA VAL A 155 2.00 9.85 3.70
C VAL A 155 0.88 10.69 4.34
N LEU A 156 1.20 11.53 5.33
CA LEU A 156 0.22 12.41 5.98
C LEU A 156 -0.36 13.44 5.02
N GLU A 157 0.49 14.07 4.19
CA GLU A 157 0.05 15.02 3.16
C GLU A 157 -0.97 14.38 2.18
N ILE A 158 -0.70 13.16 1.74
CA ILE A 158 -1.64 12.42 0.86
C ILE A 158 -2.90 12.03 1.64
N TYR A 159 -2.76 11.57 2.87
CA TYR A 159 -3.86 11.16 3.73
C TYR A 159 -4.85 12.30 3.96
N ASP A 160 -4.37 13.49 4.32
CA ASP A 160 -5.19 14.68 4.57
C ASP A 160 -5.99 15.08 3.33
N GLN A 161 -5.37 15.01 2.15
CA GLN A 161 -6.06 15.29 0.89
C GLN A 161 -7.12 14.24 0.58
N MET A 162 -6.86 12.96 0.86
CA MET A 162 -7.86 11.90 0.70
C MET A 162 -9.05 12.07 1.67
N MET A 163 -8.80 12.61 2.85
CA MET A 163 -9.84 12.91 3.84
C MET A 163 -10.61 14.21 3.53
N GLY A 164 -10.25 14.91 2.45
CA GLY A 164 -10.93 16.12 2.02
C GLY A 164 -10.63 17.33 2.89
N VAL A 165 -9.50 17.32 3.61
CA VAL A 165 -9.02 18.48 4.37
C VAL A 165 -8.66 19.65 3.44
N ASP A 166 -8.45 19.36 2.14
CA ASP A 166 -8.46 20.35 1.05
C ASP A 166 -9.65 20.12 0.09
N THR A 167 -10.74 20.83 0.36
CA THR A 167 -11.96 20.85 -0.45
C THR A 167 -11.74 21.45 -1.83
N THR A 168 -11.54 20.61 -2.85
CA THR A 168 -11.89 20.97 -4.23
C THR A 168 -12.60 19.79 -4.86
N GLY A 169 -13.80 20.00 -5.39
CA GLY A 169 -14.65 18.98 -6.04
C GLY A 169 -14.09 18.47 -7.37
N ASN A 170 -12.85 17.99 -7.36
CA ASN A 170 -12.13 17.49 -8.52
C ASN A 170 -12.31 15.97 -8.65
N ALA A 171 -12.26 15.46 -9.89
CA ALA A 171 -12.47 14.05 -10.23
C ALA A 171 -11.28 13.11 -9.87
N TYR A 172 -10.21 13.66 -9.28
CA TYR A 172 -9.07 12.96 -8.66
C TYR A 172 -8.21 14.06 -8.00
N PRO A 173 -7.65 13.90 -6.79
CA PRO A 173 -6.78 14.92 -6.19
C PRO A 173 -5.49 15.09 -7.01
N ASP A 174 -5.06 16.34 -7.23
CA ASP A 174 -3.91 16.68 -8.09
C ASP A 174 -2.58 16.08 -7.59
N ILE A 175 -2.45 15.80 -6.28
CA ILE A 175 -1.26 15.15 -5.74
C ILE A 175 -1.19 13.65 -6.10
N LEU A 176 -2.35 13.03 -6.34
CA LEU A 176 -2.44 11.60 -6.59
C LEU A 176 -2.03 11.31 -8.02
N THR A 177 -1.14 10.34 -8.13
CA THR A 177 -0.64 9.89 -9.42
C THR A 177 -1.76 9.18 -10.18
N ARG A 178 -2.06 9.62 -11.40
CA ARG A 178 -2.91 8.82 -12.28
C ARG A 178 -2.18 7.55 -12.68
N SER A 179 -2.76 6.42 -12.36
CA SER A 179 -2.30 5.12 -12.78
C SER A 179 -2.81 4.78 -14.17
N PRO A 180 -2.17 3.84 -14.89
CA PRO A 180 -2.70 3.32 -16.14
C PRO A 180 -4.11 2.74 -15.93
N GLU A 181 -4.95 2.86 -16.96
CA GLU A 181 -6.24 2.18 -16.97
C GLU A 181 -6.01 0.68 -17.11
N ILE A 182 -6.72 -0.08 -16.27
CA ILE A 182 -6.64 -1.53 -16.23
C ILE A 182 -8.05 -2.07 -16.44
N SER A 183 -8.19 -3.09 -17.29
CA SER A 183 -9.46 -3.79 -17.46
C SER A 183 -9.58 -4.90 -16.43
N LEU A 184 -10.05 -4.55 -15.22
CA LEU A 184 -10.45 -5.52 -14.19
C LEU A 184 -11.84 -6.09 -14.47
#